data_AF-A0A1M4YXU3-F1
#
_entry.id   AF-A0A1M4YXU3-F1
#
_cell.length_a   1.000
_cell.length_b   1.000
_cell.length_c   1.000
_cell.angle_alpha   90.00
_cell.angle_beta   90.00
_cell.angle_gamma   90.00
#
_symmetry.space_group_name_H-M   'P 1'
#
loop_
_entity.id
_entity.type
_entity.pdbx_description
1 polymer ?
#
loop_
_entity_poly.entity_id
_entity_poly.type
_entity_poly.pdbx_seq_one_letter_code
_entity_poly.pdbx_strand_id
1 'polypeptide(L)' 'MLRRIFLTAALERLVDEGKIKRRSKAFRIMQMVISDGAAVLDDTQRRVYDQIIVPQIEQLERRVS' A
#
# COMPACT_ATOMS: atom_id res chain seq x y z
N MET A 1 14.74 4.96 -5.49
CA MET A 1 14.93 4.10 -4.30
C MET A 1 14.09 4.53 -3.11
N LEU A 2 14.00 5.84 -2.79
CA LEU A 2 13.14 6.40 -1.71
C LEU A 2 11.68 5.91 -1.70
N ARG A 3 11.02 5.85 -2.87
CA ARG A 3 9.60 5.43 -2.98
C ARG A 3 9.34 4.01 -2.48
N ARG A 4 10.28 3.08 -2.68
CA ARG A 4 10.13 1.67 -2.27
C ARG A 4 10.26 1.51 -0.76
N ILE A 5 11.23 2.21 -0.16
CA ILE A 5 11.43 2.24 1.30
C ILE A 5 10.19 2.82 1.98
N PHE A 6 9.68 3.94 1.46
CA PHE A 6 8.46 4.56 1.96
C PHE A 6 7.25 3.61 1.91
N LEU A 7 6.97 2.99 0.77
CA LEU A 7 5.82 2.09 0.63
C LEU A 7 5.95 0.83 1.50
N THR A 8 7.17 0.36 1.75
CA THR A 8 7.42 -0.77 2.65
C THR A 8 7.09 -0.40 4.09
N ALA A 9 7.60 0.73 4.57
CA ALA A 9 7.29 1.23 5.91
C ALA A 9 5.79 1.56 6.10
N ALA A 10 5.14 2.10 5.06
CA ALA A 10 3.71 2.34 5.06
C ALA A 10 2.92 1.02 5.17
N LEU A 11 3.31 -0.02 4.41
CA LEU A 11 2.68 -1.33 4.50
C LEU A 11 2.81 -1.94 5.90
N GLU A 12 3.99 -1.87 6.50
CA GLU A 12 4.24 -2.38 7.86
C GLU A 12 3.32 -1.69 8.87
N ARG A 13 3.25 -0.35 8.84
CA ARG A 13 2.33 0.40 9.71
C ARG A 13 0.86 0.06 9.48
N LEU A 14 0.41 -0.05 8.23
CA LEU A 14 -0.98 -0.45 7.94
C LEU A 14 -1.29 -1.85 8.46
N VAL A 15 -0.31 -2.75 8.49
CA VAL A 15 -0.47 -4.09 9.08
C VAL A 15 -0.52 -4.00 10.60
N ASP A 16 0.36 -3.23 11.22
CA ASP A 16 0.43 -3.07 12.67
C ASP A 16 -0.82 -2.36 13.23
N GLU A 17 -1.37 -1.39 12.52
CA GLU A 17 -2.65 -0.74 12.86
C GLU A 17 -3.88 -1.61 12.53
N GLY A 18 -3.69 -2.81 11.98
CA GLY A 18 -4.77 -3.73 11.60
C GLY A 18 -5.60 -3.28 10.39
N LYS A 19 -5.19 -2.20 9.70
CA LYS A 19 -5.85 -1.65 8.50
C LYS A 19 -5.71 -2.59 7.29
N ILE A 20 -4.57 -3.27 7.18
CA ILE A 20 -4.30 -4.29 6.17
C ILE A 20 -3.94 -5.61 6.85
N LYS A 21 -4.65 -6.69 6.53
CA LYS A 21 -4.27 -8.04 6.99
C LYS A 21 -3.22 -8.65 6.07
N ARG A 22 -2.21 -9.35 6.61
CA ARG A 22 -1.13 -10.01 5.81
C ARG A 22 -1.64 -10.98 4.73
N ARG A 23 -2.81 -11.60 4.92
CA ARG A 23 -3.43 -12.52 3.94
C ARG A 23 -4.43 -11.83 3.00
N SER A 24 -4.64 -10.52 3.13
CA SER A 24 -5.62 -9.78 2.34
C SER A 24 -5.14 -9.51 0.92
N LYS A 25 -6.10 -9.26 0.01
CA LYS A 25 -5.81 -8.80 -1.34
C LYS A 25 -5.02 -7.48 -1.34
N ALA A 26 -5.32 -6.56 -0.42
CA ALA A 26 -4.61 -5.29 -0.28
C ALA A 26 -3.12 -5.47 0.03
N PHE A 27 -2.78 -6.42 0.91
CA PHE A 27 -1.40 -6.76 1.22
C PHE A 27 -0.65 -7.27 -0.02
N ARG A 28 -1.28 -8.16 -0.80
CA ARG A 28 -0.69 -8.69 -2.04
C ARG A 28 -0.46 -7.60 -3.08
N ILE A 29 -1.43 -6.70 -3.27
CA ILE A 29 -1.32 -5.56 -4.18
C ILE A 29 -0.15 -4.66 -3.75
N MET A 30 -0.04 -4.34 -2.46
CA MET A 30 1.10 -3.54 -1.96
C MET A 30 2.45 -4.22 -2.20
N GLN A 31 2.55 -5.54 -1.99
CA GLN A 31 3.78 -6.30 -2.29
C GLN A 31 4.16 -6.24 -3.77
N MET A 32 3.19 -6.35 -4.68
CA MET A 32 3.42 -6.18 -6.13
C MET A 32 3.91 -4.76 -6.44
N VAL A 33 3.26 -3.73 -5.90
CA VAL A 33 3.65 -2.33 -6.13
C VAL A 33 5.04 -2.01 -5.58
N ILE A 34 5.39 -2.56 -4.42
CA ILE A 34 6.72 -2.41 -3.80
C ILE A 34 7.80 -3.07 -4.66
N SER A 35 7.50 -4.21 -5.27
CA SER A 35 8.48 -5.01 -6.02
C SER A 35 8.65 -4.50 -7.45
N ASP A 36 7.54 -4.28 -8.15
CA ASP A 36 7.52 -4.07 -9.61
C ASP A 36 6.84 -2.76 -10.02
N GLY A 37 6.32 -1.99 -9.05
CA GLY A 37 5.62 -0.73 -9.29
C GLY A 37 4.14 -0.88 -9.62
N ALA A 38 3.41 0.23 -9.68
CA ALA A 38 1.95 0.20 -9.90
C ALA A 38 1.54 -0.09 -11.36
N ALA A 39 2.50 -0.19 -12.28
CA ALA A 39 2.25 -0.48 -13.69
C ALA A 39 1.92 -1.96 -13.95
N VAL A 40 2.29 -2.86 -13.03
CA VAL A 40 2.00 -4.30 -13.17
C VAL A 40 0.60 -4.68 -12.69
N LEU A 41 -0.16 -3.73 -12.12
CA LEU A 41 -1.50 -3.99 -11.61
C LEU A 41 -2.51 -4.09 -12.76
N ASP A 42 -3.38 -5.09 -12.71
CA ASP A 42 -4.58 -5.13 -13.53
C ASP A 42 -5.59 -4.04 -13.12
N ASP A 43 -6.60 -3.77 -13.95
CA ASP A 43 -7.58 -2.70 -13.69
C ASP A 43 -8.31 -2.84 -12.35
N THR A 44 -8.59 -4.08 -11.91
CA THR A 44 -9.28 -4.32 -10.65
C THR A 44 -8.34 -4.06 -9.46
N GLN A 45 -7.10 -4.52 -9.56
CA GLN A 45 -6.06 -4.26 -8.56
C GLN A 45 -5.73 -2.77 -8.50
N ARG A 46 -5.70 -2.09 -9.65
CA ARG A 46 -5.43 -0.67 -9.75
C ARG A 46 -6.52 0.15 -9.07
N ARG A 47 -7.80 -0.20 -9.27
CA ARG A 47 -8.92 0.41 -8.52
C ARG A 47 -8.77 0.24 -7.01
N VAL A 48 -8.43 -0.96 -6.55
CA VAL A 48 -8.20 -1.19 -5.10
C VAL A 48 -7.02 -0.37 -4.60
N TYR A 49 -5.92 -0.32 -5.36
CA TYR A 49 -4.75 0.45 -5.00
C TYR A 49 -5.06 1.95 -4.89
N ASP A 50 -5.66 2.53 -5.92
CA ASP A 50 -5.90 3.97 -6.01
C ASP A 50 -7.05 4.44 -5.09
N GLN A 51 -8.11 3.64 -4.93
CA GLN A 51 -9.31 4.06 -4.16
C GLN A 51 -9.30 3.64 -2.69
N ILE A 52 -8.51 2.62 -2.32
CA ILE A 52 -8.54 2.06 -0.95
C ILE A 52 -7.18 2.20 -0.29
N ILE A 53 -6.10 1.82 -0.97
CA ILE A 53 -4.78 1.72 -0.36
C ILE A 53 -4.10 3.10 -0.29
N VAL A 54 -4.07 3.85 -1.40
CA VAL A 54 -3.47 5.18 -1.44
C VAL A 54 -4.08 6.11 -0.37
N PRO A 55 -5.41 6.22 -0.21
CA PRO A 55 -6.00 7.04 0.85
C PRO A 55 -5.58 6.64 2.26
N GLN A 56 -5.37 5.34 2.53
CA GLN A 56 -4.90 4.88 3.83
C GLN A 56 -3.44 5.27 4.08
N ILE A 57 -2.60 5.22 3.04
CA ILE A 57 -1.20 5.68 3.13
C ILE A 57 -1.15 7.18 3.40
N GLU A 58 -1.94 7.97 2.67
CA GLU A 58 -2.02 9.43 2.90
C GLU A 58 -2.53 9.79 4.29
N GLN A 59 -3.45 8.99 4.85
CA GLN A 59 -3.91 9.16 6.23
C GLN A 59 -2.80 8.87 7.24
N LEU A 60 -1.90 7.91 6.96
CA LEU A 60 -0.74 7.67 7.81
C LEU A 60 0.24 8.84 7.76
N GLU A 61 0.52 9.39 6.58
CA GLU A 61 1.43 10.54 6.44
C GLU A 61 0.91 11.76 7.20
N ARG A 62 -0.40 12.04 7.11
CA ARG A 62 -1.04 13.17 7.81
C ARG A 62 -1.03 13.07 9.34
N ARG A 63 -0.76 11.90 9.92
CA ARG A 63 -0.65 11.73 11.37
C ARG A 63 0.77 11.91 11.90
N VAL A 64 1.75 11.98 11.00
CA VAL A 64 3.18 12.04 11.33
C VAL A 64 3.76 13.43 11.06
N SER A 65 3.10 14.22 10.20
CA SER A 65 3.32 15.67 10.02
C SER A 65 2.54 16.49 11.03
#